data_AF-A0A1G9ADK4-F1
#
_entry.id   AF-A0A1G9ADK4-F1
#
_cell.length_a   1.000
_cell.length_b   1.000
_cell.length_c   1.000
_cell.angle_alpha   90.00
_cell.angle_beta   90.00
_cell.angle_gamma   90.00
#
_symmetry.space_group_name_H-M   'P 1'
#
loop_
_entity.id
_entity.type
_entity.pdbx_description
1 polymer ?
#
loop_
_entity_poly.entity_id
_entity_poly.type
_entity_poly.pdbx_seq_one_letter_code
_entity_poly.pdbx_strand_id
1 'polypeptide(L)'
;MMSTIYQQIPGLGGHLDAAEQSHGCCFGLSLNWLKNAADGHDDAFFANSLQDWGNNSLFLRTIGLQFVGLGKARKENEENDLKVIQATLPGAGLEMTGAGAVNLSRPDMNHVLKQALESMGRGTEPRYFVLVSDTHAMALRKDESGCLHFFDPNGGVISSDSPDAMARMLRDTLLLTPSYWQHGQDKVLQIVEAKPAGGAQG
;
A
#
# COMPACT_ATOMS: atom_id res chain seq x y z
N MET A 1 5.88 28.82 1.14
CA MET A 1 6.13 27.55 1.85
C MET A 1 4.78 26.94 2.16
N MET A 2 4.41 25.83 1.51
CA MET A 2 3.19 25.11 1.88
C MET A 2 3.41 24.48 3.25
N SER A 3 2.56 24.84 4.23
CA SER A 3 2.48 24.13 5.50
C SER A 3 2.14 22.67 5.20
N THR A 4 3.02 21.74 5.58
CA THR A 4 2.73 20.31 5.45
C THR A 4 1.64 19.93 6.44
N ILE A 5 0.79 18.96 6.11
CA ILE A 5 -0.30 18.51 7.00
C ILE A 5 0.20 18.12 8.40
N TYR A 6 1.45 17.66 8.50
CA TYR A 6 2.11 17.34 9.76
C TYR A 6 2.29 18.55 10.70
N GLN A 7 2.45 19.76 10.15
CA GLN A 7 2.57 21.00 10.94
C GLN A 7 1.22 21.50 11.45
N GLN A 8 0.12 21.00 10.89
CA GLN A 8 -1.24 21.34 11.33
C GLN A 8 -1.70 20.50 12.53
N ILE A 9 -0.94 19.45 12.89
CA ILE A 9 -1.26 18.55 14.00
C ILE A 9 -0.38 18.91 15.20
N PRO A 10 -0.97 19.38 16.31
CA PRO A 10 -0.21 19.76 17.50
C PRO A 10 0.69 18.63 18.01
N GLY A 11 1.97 18.93 18.22
CA GLY A 11 2.96 17.98 18.75
C GLY A 11 3.59 17.03 17.72
N LEU A 12 2.94 16.77 16.58
CA LEU A 12 3.44 15.81 15.59
C LEU A 12 4.75 16.26 14.92
N GLY A 13 4.84 17.55 14.56
CA GLY A 13 6.05 18.11 13.94
C GLY A 13 7.30 18.07 14.83
N GLY A 14 7.16 17.88 16.14
CA GLY A 14 8.29 17.69 17.07
C GLY A 14 8.79 16.24 17.16
N HIS A 15 8.00 15.28 16.65
CA HIS A 15 8.31 13.86 16.67
C HIS A 15 8.79 13.33 15.31
N LEU A 16 8.66 14.13 14.25
CA LEU A 16 9.14 13.82 12.92
C LEU A 16 10.32 14.74 12.59
N ASP A 17 11.44 14.18 12.15
CA ASP A 17 12.55 14.99 11.66
C ASP A 17 12.22 15.66 10.31
N ALA A 18 13.06 16.59 9.86
CA ALA A 18 12.83 17.30 8.61
C ALA A 18 12.82 16.38 7.37
N ALA A 19 13.55 15.25 7.43
CA ALA A 19 13.52 14.26 6.38
C ALA A 19 12.18 13.52 6.40
N GLU A 20 11.70 13.04 7.54
CA GLU A 20 10.40 12.37 7.70
C GLU A 20 9.24 13.27 7.29
N GLN A 21 9.29 14.56 7.60
CA GLN A 21 8.31 15.55 7.16
C GLN A 21 8.33 15.79 5.64
N SER A 22 9.45 15.48 4.97
CA SER A 22 9.58 15.55 3.50
C SER A 22 9.19 14.23 2.80
N HIS A 23 9.04 13.14 3.55
CA HIS A 23 8.59 11.84 3.03
C HIS A 23 7.06 11.70 3.13
N GLY A 24 6.47 11.08 2.11
CA GLY A 24 5.05 10.72 2.11
C GLY A 24 4.73 9.56 3.06
N CYS A 25 3.45 9.38 3.39
CA CYS A 25 2.97 8.25 4.20
C CYS A 25 2.47 7.07 3.36
N CYS A 26 3.09 6.81 2.20
CA CYS A 26 2.55 5.88 1.21
C CYS A 26 2.35 4.46 1.76
N PHE A 27 3.25 3.98 2.60
CA PHE A 27 3.15 2.66 3.21
C PHE A 27 2.01 2.60 4.23
N GLY A 28 1.97 3.55 5.16
CA GLY A 28 0.89 3.62 6.16
C GLY A 28 -0.50 3.82 5.54
N LEU A 29 -0.59 4.66 4.50
CA LEU A 29 -1.83 4.91 3.77
C LEU A 29 -2.31 3.66 3.04
N SER A 30 -1.42 2.96 2.34
CA SER A 30 -1.75 1.75 1.59
C SER A 30 -2.28 0.64 2.50
N LEU A 31 -1.61 0.41 3.65
CA LEU A 31 -2.06 -0.60 4.61
C LEU A 31 -3.41 -0.26 5.25
N ASN A 32 -3.61 1.00 5.66
CA ASN A 32 -4.88 1.41 6.24
C ASN A 32 -6.02 1.43 5.22
N TRP A 33 -5.75 1.72 3.95
CA TRP A 33 -6.77 1.62 2.90
C TRP A 33 -7.23 0.18 2.69
N LEU A 34 -6.31 -0.79 2.66
CA LEU A 34 -6.66 -2.21 2.61
C LEU A 34 -7.44 -2.65 3.85
N LYS A 35 -7.02 -2.22 5.05
CA LYS A 35 -7.74 -2.54 6.28
C LYS A 35 -9.14 -1.92 6.30
N ASN A 36 -9.28 -0.69 5.83
CA ASN A 36 -10.57 -0.01 5.71
C ASN A 36 -11.53 -0.80 4.82
N ALA A 37 -11.06 -1.22 3.64
CA ALA A 37 -11.82 -2.06 2.73
C ALA A 37 -12.21 -3.41 3.36
N ALA A 38 -11.27 -4.04 4.08
CA ALA A 38 -11.51 -5.29 4.80
C ALA A 38 -12.55 -5.17 5.93
N ASP A 39 -12.70 -3.99 6.51
CA ASP A 39 -13.72 -3.69 7.52
C ASP A 39 -15.09 -3.34 6.90
N GLY A 40 -15.22 -3.43 5.57
CA GLY A 40 -16.46 -3.18 4.85
C GLY A 40 -16.74 -1.69 4.59
N HIS A 41 -15.75 -0.81 4.77
CA HIS A 41 -15.89 0.60 4.48
C HIS A 41 -15.54 0.92 3.02
N ASP A 42 -16.19 1.95 2.47
CA ASP A 42 -15.90 2.46 1.13
C ASP A 42 -14.75 3.47 1.13
N ASP A 43 -14.36 3.90 -0.08
CA ASP A 43 -13.27 4.86 -0.28
C ASP A 43 -13.62 6.27 0.21
N ALA A 44 -14.91 6.63 0.22
CA ALA A 44 -15.38 7.92 0.72
C ALA A 44 -15.22 8.00 2.24
N PHE A 45 -15.58 6.94 2.96
CA PHE A 45 -15.33 6.81 4.39
C PHE A 45 -13.85 6.95 4.71
N PHE A 46 -12.98 6.30 3.93
CA PHE A 46 -11.52 6.39 4.12
C PHE A 46 -11.02 7.84 3.96
N ALA A 47 -11.41 8.50 2.86
CA ALA A 47 -11.00 9.88 2.58
C ALA A 47 -11.51 10.87 3.65
N ASN A 48 -12.76 10.74 4.07
CA ASN A 48 -13.35 11.58 5.12
C ASN A 48 -12.68 11.34 6.47
N SER A 49 -12.43 10.07 6.82
CA SER A 49 -11.78 9.67 8.07
C SER A 49 -10.32 10.12 8.15
N LEU A 50 -9.61 10.17 7.01
CA LEU A 50 -8.26 10.73 6.95
C LEU A 50 -8.24 12.23 7.28
N GLN A 51 -9.26 12.97 6.85
CA GLN A 51 -9.35 14.42 7.07
C GLN A 51 -9.83 14.74 8.49
N ASP A 52 -10.70 13.93 9.08
CA ASP A 52 -11.23 14.09 10.43
C ASP A 52 -10.29 13.53 11.49
N TRP A 53 -9.01 13.90 11.44
CA TRP A 53 -7.98 13.40 12.36
C TRP A 53 -8.24 13.75 13.83
N GLY A 54 -9.11 14.72 14.11
CA GLY A 54 -9.50 15.11 15.47
C GLY A 54 -10.45 14.13 16.14
N ASN A 55 -11.29 13.42 15.36
CA ASN A 55 -12.25 12.44 15.88
C ASN A 55 -11.97 11.01 15.38
N ASN A 56 -11.09 10.84 14.42
CA ASN A 56 -10.73 9.56 13.82
C ASN A 56 -9.23 9.30 13.89
N SER A 57 -8.85 8.13 14.43
CA SER A 57 -7.44 7.75 14.60
C SER A 57 -6.76 7.28 13.32
N LEU A 58 -7.46 7.19 12.18
CA LEU A 58 -6.91 6.62 10.95
C LEU A 58 -5.67 7.38 10.47
N PHE A 59 -5.69 8.71 10.49
CA PHE A 59 -4.50 9.50 10.14
C PHE A 59 -3.32 9.20 11.08
N LEU A 60 -3.55 9.20 12.40
CA LEU A 60 -2.50 8.89 13.39
C LEU A 60 -1.96 7.46 13.24
N ARG A 61 -2.83 6.50 12.90
CA ARG A 61 -2.44 5.12 12.61
C ARG A 61 -1.56 5.04 11.36
N THR A 62 -1.87 5.81 10.32
CA THR A 62 -1.05 5.92 9.11
C THR A 62 0.36 6.41 9.45
N ILE A 63 0.46 7.47 10.25
CA ILE A 63 1.76 7.98 10.74
C ILE A 63 2.50 6.92 11.55
N GLY A 64 1.81 6.28 12.50
CA GLY A 64 2.40 5.24 13.36
C GLY A 64 2.94 4.06 12.55
N LEU A 65 2.21 3.60 11.53
CA LEU A 65 2.68 2.54 10.63
C LEU A 65 3.88 2.99 9.79
N GLN A 66 3.83 4.21 9.24
CA GLN A 66 4.86 4.73 8.34
C GLN A 66 6.20 4.96 9.04
N PHE A 67 6.20 5.61 10.21
CA PHE A 67 7.45 6.09 10.81
C PHE A 67 7.91 5.21 11.96
N VAL A 68 6.98 4.70 12.78
CA VAL A 68 7.32 3.85 13.92
C VAL A 68 7.40 2.38 13.51
N GLY A 69 6.33 1.86 12.89
CA GLY A 69 6.21 0.46 12.50
C GLY A 69 7.26 0.06 11.45
N LEU A 70 7.27 0.74 10.31
CA LEU A 70 8.22 0.49 9.24
C LEU A 70 9.67 0.77 9.67
N GLY A 71 9.91 1.85 10.42
CA GLY A 71 11.24 2.18 10.95
C GLY A 71 11.78 1.10 11.88
N LYS A 72 10.94 0.57 12.78
CA LYS A 72 11.30 -0.56 13.64
C LYS A 72 11.59 -1.82 12.82
N ALA A 73 10.71 -2.17 11.89
CA ALA A 73 10.87 -3.36 11.06
C ALA A 73 12.15 -3.33 10.22
N ARG A 74 12.51 -2.17 9.64
CA ARG A 74 13.78 -1.97 8.92
C ARG A 74 15.00 -2.14 9.81
N LYS A 75 14.95 -1.65 11.06
CA LYS A 75 16.06 -1.85 12.03
C LYS A 75 16.24 -3.32 12.41
N GLU A 76 15.16 -4.09 12.50
CA GLU A 76 15.20 -5.50 12.91
C GLU A 76 15.53 -6.46 11.75
N ASN A 77 15.22 -6.08 10.50
CA ASN A 77 15.32 -6.96 9.34
C ASN A 77 16.27 -6.44 8.24
N GLU A 78 16.93 -5.31 8.49
CA GLU A 78 17.93 -4.69 7.62
C GLU A 78 17.42 -4.51 6.17
N GLU A 79 18.14 -5.05 5.19
CA GLU A 79 17.86 -4.95 3.75
C GLU A 79 16.85 -6.00 3.26
N ASN A 80 16.25 -6.82 4.14
CA ASN A 80 15.26 -7.82 3.73
C ASN A 80 13.86 -7.19 3.66
N ASP A 81 13.55 -6.55 2.52
CA ASP A 81 12.28 -5.86 2.30
C ASP A 81 11.05 -6.73 2.56
N LEU A 82 11.09 -8.01 2.17
CA LEU A 82 9.96 -8.91 2.39
C LEU A 82 9.70 -9.13 3.89
N LYS A 83 10.75 -9.35 4.69
CA LYS A 83 10.60 -9.47 6.15
C LYS A 83 10.16 -8.16 6.79
N VAL A 84 10.64 -7.02 6.28
CA VAL A 84 10.18 -5.69 6.71
C VAL A 84 8.68 -5.54 6.48
N ILE A 85 8.19 -5.85 5.27
CA ILE A 85 6.76 -5.80 4.96
C ILE A 85 5.99 -6.76 5.88
N GLN A 86 6.44 -8.01 5.99
CA GLN A 86 5.78 -9.00 6.85
C GLN A 86 5.67 -8.55 8.32
N ALA A 87 6.71 -7.92 8.88
CA ALA A 87 6.73 -7.47 10.26
C ALA A 87 5.81 -6.25 10.53
N THR A 88 5.45 -5.49 9.49
CA THR A 88 4.60 -4.30 9.62
C THR A 88 3.11 -4.57 9.45
N LEU A 89 2.73 -5.60 8.68
CA LEU A 89 1.33 -5.96 8.43
C LEU A 89 0.49 -6.14 9.71
N PRO A 90 0.99 -6.77 10.80
CA PRO A 90 0.21 -6.92 12.02
C PRO A 90 -0.22 -5.59 12.65
N GLY A 91 0.57 -4.52 12.51
CA GLY A 91 0.19 -3.18 12.99
C GLY A 91 -1.05 -2.63 12.28
N ALA A 92 -1.28 -3.03 11.03
CA ALA A 92 -2.48 -2.72 10.27
C ALA A 92 -3.63 -3.70 10.55
N GLY A 93 -3.42 -4.75 11.35
CA GLY A 93 -4.39 -5.82 11.54
C GLY A 93 -4.51 -6.72 10.32
N LEU A 94 -3.40 -6.88 9.58
CA LEU A 94 -3.29 -7.73 8.41
C LEU A 94 -2.24 -8.83 8.67
N GLU A 95 -2.34 -9.94 7.97
CA GLU A 95 -1.37 -11.03 7.98
C GLU A 95 -1.00 -11.44 6.55
N MET A 96 0.27 -11.76 6.33
CA MET A 96 0.78 -12.16 5.02
C MET A 96 0.35 -13.59 4.70
N THR A 97 -0.20 -13.81 3.50
CA THR A 97 -0.57 -15.15 3.01
C THR A 97 0.24 -15.60 1.80
N GLY A 98 0.88 -14.66 1.11
CA GLY A 98 1.69 -14.94 -0.06
C GLY A 98 2.58 -13.76 -0.39
N ALA A 99 3.65 -14.02 -1.12
CA ALA A 99 4.55 -12.99 -1.60
C ALA A 99 5.18 -13.40 -2.94
N GLY A 100 5.51 -12.39 -3.74
CA GLY A 100 6.24 -12.52 -4.99
C GLY A 100 6.90 -11.20 -5.36
N ALA A 101 7.67 -11.21 -6.45
CA ALA A 101 8.31 -10.01 -6.96
C ALA A 101 8.30 -10.00 -8.49
N VAL A 102 8.21 -8.81 -9.06
CA VAL A 102 8.20 -8.59 -10.52
C VAL A 102 9.29 -7.59 -10.88
N ASN A 103 10.21 -7.98 -11.76
CA ASN A 103 11.20 -7.06 -12.30
C ASN A 103 10.62 -6.37 -13.54
N LEU A 104 10.25 -5.10 -13.40
CA LEU A 104 9.65 -4.28 -14.46
C LEU A 104 10.66 -3.86 -15.54
N SER A 105 11.97 -4.02 -15.30
CA SER A 105 13.02 -3.78 -16.29
C SER A 105 13.13 -4.92 -17.32
N ARG A 106 12.43 -6.06 -17.11
CA ARG A 106 12.49 -7.23 -17.99
C ARG A 106 11.29 -7.28 -18.95
N PRO A 107 11.48 -7.82 -20.17
CA PRO A 107 10.44 -7.83 -21.22
C PRO A 107 9.20 -8.68 -20.88
N ASP A 108 9.23 -9.50 -19.84
CA ASP A 108 8.16 -10.41 -19.41
C ASP A 108 7.23 -9.82 -18.33
N MET A 109 7.48 -8.58 -17.87
CA MET A 109 6.68 -7.92 -16.83
C MET A 109 5.17 -7.96 -17.06
N ASN A 110 4.69 -7.73 -18.29
CA ASN A 110 3.26 -7.80 -18.63
C ASN A 110 2.68 -9.17 -18.30
N HIS A 111 3.44 -10.24 -18.54
CA HIS A 111 3.01 -11.60 -18.29
C HIS A 111 2.97 -11.91 -16.79
N VAL A 112 3.97 -11.47 -16.03
CA VAL A 112 4.04 -11.72 -14.59
C VAL A 112 3.01 -10.91 -13.81
N LEU A 113 2.85 -9.62 -14.13
CA LEU A 113 1.80 -8.78 -13.53
C LEU A 113 0.41 -9.32 -13.89
N LYS A 114 0.22 -9.77 -15.13
CA LYS A 114 -1.01 -10.44 -15.56
C LYS A 114 -1.23 -11.74 -14.80
N GLN A 115 -0.24 -12.60 -14.62
CA GLN A 115 -0.38 -13.83 -13.82
C GLN A 115 -0.73 -13.52 -12.35
N ALA A 116 -0.10 -12.50 -11.76
CA ALA A 116 -0.43 -12.05 -10.40
C ALA A 116 -1.90 -11.60 -10.33
N LEU A 117 -2.34 -10.74 -11.25
CA LEU A 117 -3.72 -10.23 -11.36
C LEU A 117 -4.75 -11.30 -11.70
N GLU A 118 -4.44 -12.21 -12.62
CA GLU A 118 -5.26 -13.36 -12.97
C GLU A 118 -5.40 -14.31 -11.79
N SER A 119 -4.34 -14.51 -11.00
CA SER A 119 -4.45 -15.22 -9.74
C SER A 119 -5.44 -14.50 -8.83
N MET A 120 -5.33 -13.18 -8.63
CA MET A 120 -6.28 -12.42 -7.81
C MET A 120 -7.74 -12.55 -8.31
N GLY A 121 -7.93 -12.51 -9.63
CA GLY A 121 -9.24 -12.62 -10.28
C GLY A 121 -9.88 -13.99 -10.15
N ARG A 122 -9.13 -15.03 -9.73
CA ARG A 122 -9.71 -16.34 -9.44
C ARG A 122 -10.46 -16.33 -8.10
N GLY A 123 -11.58 -17.06 -8.07
CA GLY A 123 -12.43 -17.22 -6.88
C GLY A 123 -13.37 -16.03 -6.65
N THR A 124 -14.30 -16.20 -5.71
CA THR A 124 -15.32 -15.20 -5.33
C THR A 124 -14.91 -14.35 -4.14
N GLU A 125 -13.88 -14.78 -3.39
CA GLU A 125 -13.47 -14.10 -2.16
C GLU A 125 -12.76 -12.78 -2.45
N PRO A 126 -12.93 -11.76 -1.56
CA PRO A 126 -12.10 -10.57 -1.54
C PRO A 126 -10.62 -10.91 -1.34
N ARG A 127 -9.74 -10.16 -2.00
CA ARG A 127 -8.28 -10.36 -1.88
C ARG A 127 -7.59 -9.01 -1.79
N TYR A 128 -6.50 -8.94 -1.03
CA TYR A 128 -5.81 -7.69 -0.70
C TYR A 128 -4.31 -7.85 -0.94
N PHE A 129 -3.70 -6.86 -1.59
CA PHE A 129 -2.31 -6.89 -1.99
C PHE A 129 -1.66 -5.55 -1.69
N VAL A 130 -0.47 -5.62 -1.09
CA VAL A 130 0.44 -4.49 -0.94
C VAL A 130 1.47 -4.57 -2.06
N LEU A 131 1.65 -3.46 -2.78
CA LEU A 131 2.62 -3.34 -3.86
C LEU A 131 3.72 -2.38 -3.39
N VAL A 132 4.96 -2.85 -3.31
CA VAL A 132 6.08 -2.06 -2.74
C VAL A 132 7.22 -1.98 -3.74
N SER A 133 7.59 -0.75 -4.09
CA SER A 133 8.83 -0.43 -4.81
C SER A 133 9.90 0.06 -3.82
N ASP A 134 11.08 0.42 -4.31
CA ASP A 134 12.20 0.87 -3.46
C ASP A 134 11.85 2.07 -2.58
N THR A 135 11.00 2.97 -3.08
CA THR A 135 10.70 4.26 -2.46
C THR A 135 9.22 4.51 -2.22
N HIS A 136 8.33 3.63 -2.70
CA HIS A 136 6.89 3.85 -2.65
C HIS A 136 6.11 2.59 -2.34
N ALA A 137 4.91 2.77 -1.80
CA ALA A 137 3.98 1.69 -1.54
C ALA A 137 2.58 2.08 -2.01
N MET A 138 1.92 1.10 -2.61
CA MET A 138 0.56 1.18 -3.15
C MET A 138 -0.23 -0.03 -2.68
N ALA A 139 -1.53 -0.02 -2.94
CA ALA A 139 -2.42 -1.11 -2.58
C ALA A 139 -3.30 -1.52 -3.76
N LEU A 140 -3.70 -2.78 -3.75
CA LEU A 140 -4.58 -3.35 -4.75
C LEU A 140 -5.51 -4.35 -4.07
N ARG A 141 -6.81 -4.28 -4.38
CA ARG A 141 -7.79 -5.26 -3.86
C ARG A 141 -8.72 -5.75 -4.96
N LYS A 142 -9.29 -6.93 -4.74
CA LYS A 142 -10.51 -7.39 -5.41
C LYS A 142 -11.64 -7.38 -4.39
N ASP A 143 -12.77 -6.79 -4.74
CA ASP A 143 -13.97 -6.85 -3.90
C ASP A 143 -14.83 -8.09 -4.18
N GLU A 144 -15.94 -8.23 -3.47
CA GLU A 144 -16.88 -9.35 -3.58
C GLU A 144 -17.56 -9.44 -4.96
N SER A 145 -17.68 -8.31 -5.67
CA SER A 145 -18.23 -8.29 -7.04
C SER A 145 -17.22 -8.75 -8.09
N GLY A 146 -15.95 -8.92 -7.69
CA GLY A 146 -14.85 -9.21 -8.59
C GLY A 146 -14.20 -7.97 -9.21
N CYS A 147 -14.65 -6.76 -8.84
CA CYS A 147 -14.05 -5.52 -9.29
C CYS A 147 -12.66 -5.32 -8.64
N LEU A 148 -11.69 -4.90 -9.45
CA LEU A 148 -10.35 -4.59 -8.99
C LEU A 148 -10.23 -3.11 -8.65
N HIS A 149 -9.62 -2.79 -7.52
CA HIS A 149 -9.38 -1.43 -7.06
C HIS A 149 -7.91 -1.24 -6.76
N PHE A 150 -7.28 -0.31 -7.43
CA PHE A 150 -5.89 0.10 -7.21
C PHE A 150 -5.86 1.44 -6.51
N PHE A 151 -5.12 1.53 -5.41
CA PHE A 151 -4.89 2.74 -4.67
C PHE A 151 -3.41 3.12 -4.71
N ASP A 152 -3.13 4.27 -5.31
CA ASP A 152 -1.85 4.96 -5.20
C ASP A 152 -2.03 6.17 -4.27
N PRO A 153 -1.33 6.25 -3.12
CA PRO A 153 -1.38 7.41 -2.24
C PRO A 153 -1.16 8.78 -2.91
N ASN A 154 -0.43 8.82 -4.04
CA ASN A 154 -0.22 10.05 -4.81
C ASN A 154 -1.26 10.26 -5.94
N GLY A 155 -1.91 9.19 -6.40
CA GLY A 155 -2.79 9.19 -7.57
C GLY A 155 -4.27 9.00 -7.27
N GLY A 156 -4.62 8.57 -6.05
CA GLY A 156 -5.97 8.21 -5.66
C GLY A 156 -6.33 6.76 -6.00
N VAL A 157 -7.64 6.49 -6.14
CA VAL A 157 -8.18 5.16 -6.43
C VAL A 157 -8.63 5.07 -7.88
N ILE A 158 -8.30 3.97 -8.54
CA ILE A 158 -8.81 3.59 -9.87
C ILE A 158 -9.40 2.18 -9.76
N SER A 159 -10.58 1.99 -10.33
CA SER A 159 -11.29 0.70 -10.30
C SER A 159 -11.56 0.19 -11.70
N SER A 160 -11.57 -1.13 -11.88
CA SER A 160 -11.87 -1.78 -13.15
C SER A 160 -12.37 -3.21 -12.97
N ASP A 161 -13.41 -3.57 -13.70
CA ASP A 161 -13.87 -4.96 -13.84
C ASP A 161 -13.01 -5.77 -14.82
N SER A 162 -12.02 -5.15 -15.47
CA SER A 162 -11.13 -5.79 -16.45
C SER A 162 -9.73 -5.99 -15.86
N PRO A 163 -9.33 -7.24 -15.53
CA PRO A 163 -7.98 -7.55 -15.10
C PRO A 163 -6.91 -7.10 -16.09
N ASP A 164 -7.17 -7.24 -17.40
CA ASP A 164 -6.27 -6.78 -18.45
C ASP A 164 -6.12 -5.25 -18.49
N ALA A 165 -7.20 -4.49 -18.24
CA ALA A 165 -7.12 -3.03 -18.17
C ALA A 165 -6.36 -2.58 -16.91
N MET A 166 -6.65 -3.19 -15.76
CA MET A 166 -5.95 -2.96 -14.51
C MET A 166 -4.46 -3.24 -14.64
N ALA A 167 -4.08 -4.34 -15.30
CA ALA A 167 -2.68 -4.69 -15.55
C ALA A 167 -1.94 -3.62 -16.36
N ARG A 168 -2.55 -3.14 -17.45
CA ARG A 168 -1.96 -2.08 -18.28
C ARG A 168 -1.79 -0.78 -17.51
N MET A 169 -2.82 -0.38 -16.76
CA MET A 169 -2.78 0.84 -15.96
C MET A 169 -1.69 0.76 -14.88
N LEU A 170 -1.65 -0.32 -14.10
CA LEU A 170 -0.62 -0.56 -13.09
C LEU A 170 0.78 -0.44 -13.67
N ARG A 171 1.03 -1.12 -14.80
CA ARG A 171 2.30 -1.02 -15.52
C ARG A 171 2.63 0.42 -15.88
N ASP A 172 1.70 1.10 -16.54
CA ASP A 172 1.96 2.44 -17.07
C ASP A 172 2.24 3.41 -15.92
N THR A 173 1.47 3.34 -14.83
CA THR A 173 1.75 4.11 -13.59
C THR A 173 3.15 3.82 -13.05
N LEU A 174 3.53 2.54 -12.92
CA LEU A 174 4.82 2.14 -12.37
C LEU A 174 6.00 2.54 -13.25
N LEU A 175 5.87 2.47 -14.58
CA LEU A 175 6.93 2.83 -15.52
C LEU A 175 7.07 4.34 -15.72
N LEU A 176 5.95 5.06 -15.73
CA LEU A 176 5.88 6.50 -15.97
C LEU A 176 6.13 7.35 -14.72
N THR A 177 6.34 6.72 -13.56
CA THR A 177 6.65 7.42 -12.30
C THR A 177 8.07 7.13 -11.83
N PRO A 178 9.09 7.88 -12.31
CA PRO A 178 10.49 7.63 -11.98
C PRO A 178 10.80 7.71 -10.48
N SER A 179 10.06 8.53 -9.73
CA SER A 179 10.27 8.71 -8.28
C SER A 179 9.95 7.48 -7.44
N TYR A 180 9.31 6.46 -8.01
CA TYR A 180 9.03 5.18 -7.32
C TYR A 180 10.23 4.23 -7.33
N TRP A 181 11.32 4.61 -7.98
CA TRP A 181 12.50 3.77 -8.15
C TRP A 181 13.75 4.53 -7.75
N GLN A 182 14.70 3.84 -7.12
CA GLN A 182 16.03 4.42 -6.97
C GLN A 182 16.77 4.44 -8.31
N HIS A 183 17.51 5.51 -8.57
CA HIS A 183 18.19 5.70 -9.85
C HIS A 183 19.28 4.63 -10.05
N GLY A 184 19.26 3.94 -11.20
CA GLY A 184 20.27 2.94 -11.58
C GLY A 184 20.06 1.55 -11.00
N GLN A 185 18.96 1.29 -10.29
CA GLN A 185 18.57 -0.04 -9.82
C GLN A 185 17.57 -0.71 -10.77
N ASP A 186 17.50 -2.04 -10.70
CA ASP A 186 16.43 -2.80 -11.34
C ASP A 186 15.08 -2.43 -10.71
N LYS A 187 14.05 -2.22 -11.53
CA LYS A 187 12.72 -1.83 -11.04
C LYS A 187 11.97 -3.06 -10.52
N VAL A 188 12.31 -3.51 -9.32
CA VAL A 188 11.68 -4.69 -8.71
C VAL A 188 10.49 -4.27 -7.85
N LEU A 189 9.29 -4.68 -8.23
CA LEU A 189 8.09 -4.51 -7.44
C LEU A 189 7.86 -5.75 -6.57
N GLN A 190 7.87 -5.59 -5.25
CA GLN A 190 7.39 -6.61 -4.32
C GLN A 190 5.86 -6.60 -4.29
N ILE A 191 5.27 -7.79 -4.35
CA ILE A 191 3.81 -8.00 -4.29
C ILE A 191 3.55 -8.93 -3.12
N VAL A 192 2.86 -8.42 -2.11
CA VAL A 192 2.54 -9.16 -0.89
C VAL A 192 1.04 -9.30 -0.77
N GLU A 193 0.54 -10.54 -0.77
CA GLU A 193 -0.85 -10.82 -0.46
C GLU A 193 -1.05 -10.81 1.06
N ALA A 194 -2.11 -10.13 1.49
CA ALA A 194 -2.49 -10.02 2.87
C ALA A 194 -3.98 -10.36 3.08
N LYS A 195 -4.31 -10.79 4.28
CA LYS A 195 -5.70 -10.93 4.74
C LYS A 195 -5.89 -10.26 6.10
N PRO A 196 -7.12 -9.91 6.50
CA PRO A 196 -7.40 -9.41 7.84
C PRO A 196 -7.02 -10.45 8.89
N ALA A 197 -6.26 -10.02 9.90
CA ALA A 197 -5.87 -10.89 11.00
C ALA A 197 -7.10 -11.18 11.88
N GLY A 198 -7.37 -12.47 12.11
CA GLY A 198 -8.41 -12.90 13.06
C GLY A 198 -9.85 -12.84 12.55
N GLY A 199 -10.09 -13.12 11.25
CA GLY A 199 -11.44 -13.28 10.73
C GLY A 199 -12.28 -14.18 11.65
N ALA A 200 -13.38 -13.63 12.17
CA ALA A 200 -14.40 -14.41 12.83
C ALA A 200 -14.88 -15.47 11.84
N GLN A 201 -14.59 -16.74 12.13
CA GLN A 201 -15.45 -17.81 11.67
C GLN A 201 -16.73 -17.70 12.51
N GLY A 202 -17.81 -17.21 11.91
CA GLY A 202 -19.11 -17.06 12.56
C GLY A 202 -20.13 -16.43 11.65
#